data_AF-A0A674GDA3-F1
#
_entry.id   AF-A0A674GDA3-F1
#
_cell.length_a   1.000
_cell.length_b   1.000
_cell.length_c   1.000
_cell.angle_alpha   90.00
_cell.angle_beta   90.00
_cell.angle_gamma   90.00
#
_symmetry.space_group_name_H-M   'P 1'
#
loop_
_entity.id
_entity.type
_entity.pdbx_description
1 polymer ?
#
loop_
_entity_poly.entity_id
_entity_poly.type
_entity_poly.pdbx_seq_one_letter_code
_entity_poly.pdbx_strand_id
1 'polypeptide(L)'
;MPPQPSGAWSSSQSLLVYTGGLPVHAWEHRRALVAGQDPEAELAFAGALLSRDFSNFSAWHHRLRLLAPARGGGEGKPGALPPEKLKEELELVQNAVFTDPTDQSAWVYLRCILSRAPPPPRVICVHVDREDATLAVIFSRPVKVNPTCPELKVTMDGSALAGPWRSGEGRPRPGHTWLCALPAPPTDSPAHLEVTWAGSAPRQVTLLPGEAEAWWQEPIVERELFWPELGVAEAQVLQEQVQVCRELLELEPQSRGCLLTLALLLAALDPRGGAREIRDHLESLRAADPLRSGFVADVQSRFEAALAVLGAGEGLSLANKGLRSVPFLERMAAVSRLELVGNELRELPAALGALRSLRPLATPPLSPHWLPGPALPCWDWLRPRWAPPPAAPPTWPSSSPVSTSLSADWLLLEATPLCRGGHAPFAVRRGNFRVWSSIK
;
A
#
# COMPACT_ATOMS: atom_id res chain seq x y z
N MET A 1 17.63 -46.69 3.92
CA MET A 1 18.77 -45.76 3.77
C MET A 1 18.50 -44.90 2.55
N PRO A 2 18.42 -43.57 2.68
CA PRO A 2 18.34 -42.70 1.51
C PRO A 2 19.72 -42.65 0.82
N PRO A 3 19.77 -42.40 -0.50
CA PRO A 3 21.03 -42.38 -1.25
C PRO A 3 21.88 -41.18 -0.82
N GLN A 4 23.17 -41.42 -0.59
CA GLN A 4 24.14 -40.34 -0.34
C GLN A 4 24.39 -39.55 -1.64
N PRO A 5 24.25 -38.21 -1.64
CA PRO A 5 24.71 -37.39 -2.75
C PRO A 5 26.23 -37.20 -2.65
N SER A 6 26.94 -37.58 -3.71
CA SER A 6 28.37 -37.33 -3.90
C SER A 6 28.62 -35.86 -4.26
N GLY A 7 29.06 -35.07 -3.28
CA GLY A 7 29.53 -33.70 -3.48
C GLY A 7 29.85 -33.05 -2.14
N ALA A 8 31.05 -32.48 -1.99
CA ALA A 8 31.47 -31.82 -0.77
C ALA A 8 30.53 -30.64 -0.46
N TRP A 9 29.76 -30.75 0.62
CA TRP A 9 28.88 -29.70 1.09
C TRP A 9 29.72 -28.47 1.43
N SER A 10 29.37 -27.29 0.90
CA SER A 10 30.02 -26.06 1.38
C SER A 10 29.69 -25.87 2.86
N SER A 11 30.60 -25.31 3.65
CA SER A 11 30.39 -25.10 5.10
C SER A 11 29.04 -24.39 5.40
N SER A 12 28.62 -23.51 4.49
CA SER A 12 27.35 -22.77 4.53
C SER A 12 26.11 -23.64 4.30
N GLN A 13 26.19 -24.67 3.45
CA GLN A 13 25.13 -25.68 3.28
C GLN A 13 24.94 -26.51 4.55
N SER A 14 26.05 -26.94 5.13
CA SER A 14 26.05 -27.69 6.38
C SER A 14 25.49 -26.84 7.53
N LEU A 15 25.85 -25.56 7.62
CA LEU A 15 25.30 -24.64 8.60
C LEU A 15 23.77 -24.45 8.48
N LEU A 16 23.26 -24.19 7.28
CA LEU A 16 21.81 -24.00 7.07
C LEU A 16 20.99 -25.26 7.36
N VAL A 17 21.54 -26.43 7.05
CA VAL A 17 20.90 -27.70 7.37
C VAL A 17 21.04 -28.00 8.86
N TYR A 18 22.20 -27.91 9.50
CA TYR A 18 22.32 -28.37 10.89
C TYR A 18 21.73 -27.44 11.96
N THR A 19 21.60 -26.13 11.71
CA THR A 19 21.17 -25.18 12.77
C THR A 19 19.68 -24.86 12.79
N GLY A 20 18.87 -25.48 11.93
CA GLY A 20 17.41 -25.24 11.90
C GLY A 20 16.99 -23.88 11.34
N GLY A 21 17.83 -22.86 11.44
CA GLY A 21 17.63 -21.55 10.85
C GLY A 21 18.38 -20.44 11.60
N LEU A 22 19.63 -20.14 11.24
CA LEU A 22 20.38 -18.95 11.69
C LEU A 22 21.53 -18.64 10.70
N PRO A 23 22.03 -17.39 10.54
CA PRO A 23 21.40 -16.06 10.50
C PRO A 23 21.18 -15.60 9.04
N VAL A 24 20.50 -14.46 8.81
CA VAL A 24 20.28 -13.85 7.48
C VAL A 24 21.55 -13.84 6.61
N HIS A 25 22.73 -13.68 7.22
CA HIS A 25 24.04 -13.70 6.57
C HIS A 25 24.41 -15.03 5.90
N ALA A 26 24.02 -16.19 6.47
CA ALA A 26 24.28 -17.48 5.82
C ALA A 26 23.47 -17.62 4.52
N TRP A 27 22.23 -17.13 4.54
CA TRP A 27 21.38 -17.04 3.36
C TRP A 27 21.92 -16.03 2.34
N GLU A 28 22.43 -14.87 2.77
CA GLU A 28 23.10 -13.91 1.89
C GLU A 28 24.32 -14.51 1.21
N HIS A 29 25.16 -15.18 1.98
CA HIS A 29 26.34 -15.84 1.46
C HIS A 29 25.99 -16.96 0.48
N ARG A 30 24.99 -17.81 0.79
CA ARG A 30 24.50 -18.81 -0.16
C ARG A 30 24.04 -18.15 -1.45
N ARG A 31 23.22 -17.10 -1.37
CA ARG A 31 22.73 -16.35 -2.54
C ARG A 31 23.87 -15.83 -3.41
N ALA A 32 24.96 -15.37 -2.80
CA ALA A 32 26.14 -14.93 -3.54
C ALA A 32 26.85 -16.10 -4.25
N LEU A 33 26.96 -17.26 -3.60
CA LEU A 33 27.61 -18.45 -4.18
C LEU A 33 26.82 -19.09 -5.32
N VAL A 34 25.49 -19.07 -5.22
CA VAL A 34 24.59 -19.70 -6.21
C VAL A 34 24.07 -18.71 -7.25
N ALA A 35 24.58 -17.47 -7.24
CA ALA A 35 24.23 -16.46 -8.23
C ALA A 35 24.58 -16.96 -9.65
N GLY A 36 23.57 -17.16 -10.49
CA GLY A 36 23.72 -17.68 -11.86
C GLY A 36 23.60 -19.20 -11.99
N GLN A 37 23.31 -19.93 -10.90
CA GLN A 37 22.91 -21.34 -10.96
C GLN A 37 21.42 -21.49 -11.33
N ASP A 38 21.01 -22.72 -11.64
CA ASP A 38 19.62 -23.07 -11.95
C ASP A 38 18.67 -22.75 -10.77
N PRO A 39 17.66 -21.88 -10.95
CA PRO A 39 16.70 -21.54 -9.91
C PRO A 39 15.94 -22.74 -9.34
N GLU A 40 15.68 -23.80 -10.14
CA GLU A 40 14.92 -24.96 -9.67
C GLU A 40 15.70 -25.79 -8.63
N ALA A 41 17.03 -25.88 -8.76
CA ALA A 41 17.86 -26.53 -7.75
C ALA A 41 17.80 -25.80 -6.39
N GLU A 42 17.73 -24.46 -6.43
CA GLU A 42 17.59 -23.65 -5.21
C GLU A 42 16.18 -23.72 -4.61
N LEU A 43 15.14 -23.84 -5.44
CA LEU A 43 13.78 -24.12 -4.98
C LEU A 43 13.71 -25.49 -4.31
N ALA A 44 14.32 -26.52 -4.88
CA ALA A 44 14.38 -27.85 -4.28
C ALA A 44 15.12 -27.83 -2.93
N PHE A 45 16.23 -27.11 -2.82
CA PHE A 45 16.95 -26.94 -1.55
C PHE A 45 16.09 -26.27 -0.49
N ALA A 46 15.41 -25.17 -0.82
CA ALA A 46 14.49 -24.51 0.11
C ALA A 46 13.30 -25.41 0.49
N GLY A 47 12.78 -26.19 -0.47
CA GLY A 47 11.73 -27.18 -0.23
C GLY A 47 12.16 -28.23 0.81
N ALA A 48 13.37 -28.78 0.68
CA ALA A 48 13.89 -29.75 1.65
C ALA A 48 14.03 -29.18 3.07
N LEU A 49 14.35 -27.88 3.20
CA LEU A 49 14.36 -27.21 4.50
C LEU A 49 12.95 -27.06 5.09
N LEU A 50 11.97 -26.69 4.26
CA LEU A 50 10.57 -26.54 4.67
C LEU A 50 9.93 -27.87 5.05
N SER A 51 10.25 -28.96 4.33
CA SER A 51 9.79 -30.31 4.69
C SER A 51 10.26 -30.77 6.07
N ARG A 52 11.34 -30.18 6.59
CA ARG A 52 11.80 -30.42 7.96
C ARG A 52 11.19 -29.46 8.96
N ASP A 53 11.05 -28.20 8.59
CA ASP A 53 10.54 -27.13 9.45
C ASP A 53 9.83 -26.05 8.62
N PHE A 54 8.49 -26.07 8.65
CA PHE A 54 7.67 -25.05 7.96
C PHE A 54 7.80 -23.66 8.59
N SER A 55 8.31 -23.54 9.83
CA SER A 55 8.57 -22.25 10.48
C SER A 55 9.84 -21.57 10.04
N ASN A 56 10.56 -22.15 9.07
CA ASN A 56 11.72 -21.52 8.47
C ASN A 56 11.33 -20.38 7.51
N PHE A 57 11.05 -19.21 8.07
CA PHE A 57 10.72 -17.99 7.32
C PHE A 57 11.76 -17.63 6.24
N SER A 58 13.05 -17.91 6.50
CA SER A 58 14.11 -17.60 5.53
C SER A 58 14.03 -18.47 4.28
N ALA A 59 13.61 -19.73 4.41
CA ALA A 59 13.38 -20.61 3.26
C ALA A 59 12.19 -20.14 2.43
N TRP A 60 11.07 -19.78 3.06
CA TRP A 60 9.92 -19.16 2.37
C TRP A 60 10.32 -17.89 1.62
N HIS A 61 11.06 -17.00 2.27
CA HIS A 61 11.55 -15.76 1.63
C HIS A 61 12.47 -16.03 0.45
N HIS A 62 13.38 -17.00 0.59
CA HIS A 62 14.27 -17.40 -0.51
C HIS A 62 13.48 -17.91 -1.71
N ARG A 63 12.46 -18.75 -1.49
CA ARG A 63 11.53 -19.18 -2.55
C ARG A 63 10.84 -17.99 -3.22
N LEU A 64 10.29 -17.06 -2.42
CA LEU A 64 9.58 -15.88 -2.95
C LEU A 64 10.48 -15.06 -3.89
N ARG A 65 11.75 -14.88 -3.52
CA ARG A 65 12.76 -14.18 -4.33
C ARG A 65 13.11 -14.93 -5.62
N LEU A 66 13.30 -16.24 -5.57
CA LEU A 66 13.61 -17.07 -6.76
C LEU A 66 12.46 -17.04 -7.77
N LEU A 67 11.24 -17.03 -7.26
CA LEU A 67 10.02 -16.97 -8.06
C LEU A 67 9.70 -15.55 -8.56
N ALA A 68 10.43 -14.53 -8.13
CA ALA A 68 10.15 -13.15 -8.52
C ALA A 68 10.33 -13.00 -10.04
N PRO A 69 9.39 -12.33 -10.74
CA PRO A 69 9.51 -12.09 -12.17
C PRO A 69 10.88 -11.46 -12.48
N ALA A 70 11.57 -11.99 -13.49
CA ALA A 70 12.82 -11.41 -13.95
C ALA A 70 12.58 -9.93 -14.29
N ARG A 71 13.38 -9.03 -13.72
CA ARG A 71 13.24 -7.57 -13.91
C ARG A 71 13.60 -7.10 -15.35
N GLY A 72 13.75 -8.01 -16.31
CA GLY A 72 14.14 -7.72 -17.68
C GLY A 72 13.33 -8.53 -18.70
N GLY A 73 12.41 -7.84 -19.38
CA GLY A 73 12.05 -8.04 -20.79
C GLY A 73 11.89 -9.46 -21.35
N GLY A 74 11.05 -10.30 -20.75
CA GLY A 74 10.50 -11.49 -21.41
C GLY A 74 9.04 -11.25 -21.81
N GLU A 75 8.61 -11.81 -22.95
CA GLU A 75 7.25 -11.69 -23.54
C GLU A 75 6.12 -12.36 -22.72
N GLY A 76 6.32 -12.58 -21.41
CA GLY A 76 5.28 -13.03 -20.48
C GLY A 76 4.51 -11.85 -19.87
N LYS A 77 3.25 -12.07 -19.45
CA LYS A 77 2.48 -11.08 -18.69
C LYS A 77 3.34 -10.60 -17.50
N PRO A 78 3.67 -9.31 -17.40
CA PRO A 78 4.57 -8.83 -16.36
C PRO A 78 3.97 -9.12 -14.99
N GLY A 79 4.68 -9.91 -14.17
CA GLY A 79 4.39 -10.06 -12.75
C GLY A 79 3.79 -11.39 -12.28
N ALA A 80 3.26 -12.23 -13.18
CA ALA A 80 2.54 -13.45 -12.80
C ALA A 80 3.42 -14.71 -12.82
N LEU A 81 3.20 -15.62 -11.87
CA LEU A 81 3.74 -16.97 -11.96
C LEU A 81 3.04 -17.77 -13.07
N PRO A 82 3.73 -18.70 -13.74
CA PRO A 82 3.06 -19.72 -14.55
C PRO A 82 1.99 -20.46 -13.72
N PRO A 83 0.81 -20.79 -14.28
CA PRO A 83 -0.28 -21.42 -13.53
C PRO A 83 0.13 -22.70 -12.79
N GLU A 84 0.91 -23.56 -13.45
CA GLU A 84 1.41 -24.81 -12.84
C GLU A 84 2.31 -24.52 -11.62
N LYS A 85 3.20 -23.52 -11.73
CA LYS A 85 4.08 -23.16 -10.62
C LYS A 85 3.31 -22.53 -9.47
N LEU A 86 2.30 -21.72 -9.77
CA LEU A 86 1.42 -21.17 -8.75
C LEU A 86 0.69 -22.28 -7.99
N LYS A 87 0.17 -23.29 -8.71
CA LYS A 87 -0.48 -24.44 -8.11
C LYS A 87 0.45 -25.22 -7.18
N GLU A 88 1.67 -25.53 -7.61
CA GLU A 88 2.69 -26.19 -6.76
C GLU A 88 2.95 -25.40 -5.46
N GLU A 89 3.12 -24.08 -5.54
CA GLU A 89 3.35 -23.26 -4.35
C GLU A 89 2.11 -23.18 -3.44
N LEU A 90 0.90 -23.14 -4.00
CA LEU A 90 -0.34 -23.14 -3.22
C LEU A 90 -0.52 -24.46 -2.47
N GLU A 91 -0.23 -25.60 -3.09
CA GLU A 91 -0.27 -26.91 -2.44
C GLU A 91 0.77 -27.00 -1.31
N LEU A 92 1.98 -26.48 -1.52
CA LEU A 92 3.01 -26.40 -0.49
C LEU A 92 2.57 -25.56 0.72
N VAL A 93 1.98 -24.40 0.46
CA VAL A 93 1.42 -23.53 1.52
C VAL A 93 0.28 -24.20 2.25
N GLN A 94 -0.64 -24.83 1.50
CA GLN A 94 -1.79 -25.51 2.09
C GLN A 94 -1.32 -26.59 3.08
N ASN A 95 -0.37 -27.42 2.69
CA ASN A 95 0.21 -28.42 3.59
C ASN A 95 0.80 -27.78 4.87
N ALA A 96 1.48 -26.64 4.74
CA ALA A 96 2.04 -25.93 5.88
C ALA A 96 0.97 -25.37 6.82
N VAL A 97 -0.05 -24.66 6.30
CA VAL A 97 -1.07 -24.01 7.13
C VAL A 97 -2.06 -25.00 7.77
N PHE A 98 -2.25 -26.19 7.19
CA PHE A 98 -3.01 -27.27 7.83
C PHE A 98 -2.18 -28.07 8.85
N THR A 99 -0.85 -28.03 8.75
CA THR A 99 0.04 -28.67 9.74
C THR A 99 0.23 -27.79 10.96
N ASP A 100 0.49 -26.50 10.76
CA ASP A 100 0.57 -25.49 11.83
C ASP A 100 -0.13 -24.19 11.38
N PRO A 101 -1.43 -24.03 11.70
CA PRO A 101 -2.18 -22.83 11.33
C PRO A 101 -1.71 -21.58 12.08
N THR A 102 -0.92 -21.74 13.16
CA THR A 102 -0.47 -20.63 14.00
C THR A 102 0.79 -19.96 13.46
N ASP A 103 1.55 -20.67 12.64
CA ASP A 103 2.77 -20.19 12.00
C ASP A 103 2.47 -19.14 10.92
N GLN A 104 2.97 -17.93 11.15
CA GLN A 104 2.71 -16.79 10.28
C GLN A 104 3.49 -16.86 8.96
N SER A 105 4.55 -17.66 8.88
CA SER A 105 5.46 -17.71 7.73
C SER A 105 4.74 -18.15 6.47
N ALA A 106 4.00 -19.25 6.55
CA ALA A 106 3.21 -19.79 5.43
C ALA A 106 2.09 -18.82 5.01
N TRP A 107 1.41 -18.18 5.97
CA TRP A 107 0.37 -17.18 5.68
C TRP A 107 0.92 -15.91 5.02
N VAL A 108 2.08 -15.42 5.44
CA VAL A 108 2.76 -14.28 4.80
C VAL A 108 3.17 -14.66 3.39
N TYR A 109 3.75 -15.85 3.21
CA TYR A 109 4.14 -16.35 1.90
C TYR A 109 2.94 -16.48 0.95
N LEU A 110 1.82 -17.05 1.41
CA LEU A 110 0.55 -17.15 0.67
C LEU A 110 0.12 -15.78 0.11
N ARG A 111 0.00 -14.79 1.00
CA ARG A 111 -0.41 -13.44 0.60
C ARG A 111 0.56 -12.83 -0.41
N CYS A 112 1.87 -13.06 -0.25
CA CYS A 112 2.88 -12.56 -1.17
C CYS A 112 2.81 -13.21 -2.57
N ILE A 113 2.62 -14.53 -2.66
CA ILE A 113 2.50 -15.20 -3.96
C ILE A 113 1.20 -14.89 -4.69
N LEU A 114 0.15 -14.52 -3.94
CA LEU A 114 -1.08 -13.97 -4.52
C LEU A 114 -0.91 -12.50 -4.94
N SER A 115 0.03 -11.74 -4.35
CA SER A 115 0.14 -10.28 -4.49
C SER A 115 1.23 -9.76 -5.46
N ARG A 116 1.49 -10.45 -6.59
CA ARG A 116 2.77 -10.31 -7.32
C ARG A 116 2.86 -9.21 -8.36
N ALA A 117 1.78 -8.50 -8.66
CA ALA A 117 1.77 -7.59 -9.82
C ALA A 117 0.83 -6.39 -9.64
N PRO A 118 1.15 -5.44 -8.73
CA PRO A 118 0.39 -4.20 -8.70
C PRO A 118 0.49 -3.50 -10.06
N PRO A 119 -0.61 -2.97 -10.61
CA PRO A 119 -0.57 -2.24 -11.86
C PRO A 119 0.33 -1.00 -11.73
N PRO A 120 0.99 -0.58 -12.82
CA PRO A 120 1.79 0.65 -12.82
C PRO A 120 0.91 1.86 -12.46
N PRO A 121 1.52 2.94 -11.92
CA PRO A 121 0.79 4.17 -11.65
C PRO A 121 0.15 4.69 -12.93
N ARG A 122 -1.13 5.07 -12.85
CA ARG A 122 -1.91 5.63 -13.96
C ARG A 122 -2.79 6.76 -13.46
N VAL A 123 -3.20 7.64 -14.36
CA VAL A 123 -4.18 8.69 -14.07
C VAL A 123 -5.56 8.06 -13.91
N ILE A 124 -6.19 8.29 -12.76
CA ILE A 124 -7.52 7.79 -12.42
C ILE A 124 -8.57 8.90 -12.33
N CYS A 125 -8.15 10.15 -12.19
CA CYS A 125 -9.04 11.30 -12.29
C CYS A 125 -8.29 12.55 -12.74
N VAL A 126 -8.97 13.37 -13.53
CA VAL A 126 -8.58 14.73 -13.91
C VAL A 126 -9.76 15.62 -13.54
N HIS A 127 -9.56 16.60 -12.67
CA HIS A 127 -10.59 17.54 -12.24
C HIS A 127 -10.12 18.97 -12.52
N VAL A 128 -11.00 19.76 -13.13
CA VAL A 128 -10.78 21.15 -13.50
C VAL A 128 -11.74 21.99 -12.69
N ASP A 129 -11.20 22.98 -11.98
CA ASP A 129 -11.96 23.96 -11.21
C ASP A 129 -11.73 25.36 -11.79
N ARG A 130 -12.81 25.98 -12.27
CA ARG A 130 -12.81 27.32 -12.85
C ARG A 130 -12.63 28.40 -11.78
N GLU A 131 -13.27 28.24 -10.63
CA GLU A 131 -13.29 29.24 -9.56
C GLU A 131 -11.93 29.30 -8.85
N ASP A 132 -11.34 28.14 -8.57
CA ASP A 132 -10.00 28.00 -7.99
C ASP A 132 -8.88 28.17 -9.04
N ALA A 133 -9.23 28.30 -10.33
CA ALA A 133 -8.29 28.29 -11.46
C ALA A 133 -7.24 27.17 -11.32
N THR A 134 -7.70 25.95 -11.04
CA THR A 134 -6.83 24.83 -10.67
C THR A 134 -7.17 23.58 -11.48
N LEU A 135 -6.12 22.86 -11.90
CA LEU A 135 -6.22 21.51 -12.43
C LEU A 135 -5.66 20.52 -11.41
N ALA A 136 -6.45 19.50 -11.08
CA ALA A 136 -6.02 18.36 -10.27
C ALA A 136 -5.88 17.10 -11.12
N VAL A 137 -4.73 16.44 -11.03
CA VAL A 137 -4.48 15.12 -11.63
C VAL A 137 -4.25 14.12 -10.50
N ILE A 138 -5.02 13.05 -10.49
CA ILE A 138 -5.03 12.04 -9.44
C ILE A 138 -4.58 10.69 -9.99
N PHE A 139 -3.68 10.03 -9.29
CA PHE A 139 -3.03 8.79 -9.69
C PHE A 139 -3.48 7.60 -8.83
N SER A 140 -3.51 6.41 -9.45
CA SER A 140 -3.82 5.13 -8.78
C SER A 140 -2.81 4.75 -7.70
N ARG A 141 -1.58 5.24 -7.78
CA ARG A 141 -0.50 5.02 -6.82
C ARG A 141 0.25 6.34 -6.59
N PRO A 142 0.90 6.54 -5.44
CA PRO A 142 1.71 7.72 -5.21
C PRO A 142 2.83 7.84 -6.24
N VAL A 143 2.86 8.95 -6.96
CA VAL A 143 3.93 9.28 -7.93
C VAL A 143 4.63 10.56 -7.53
N LYS A 144 5.84 10.78 -8.05
CA LYS A 144 6.56 12.04 -7.92
C LYS A 144 6.52 12.79 -9.24
N VAL A 145 5.87 13.94 -9.27
CA VAL A 145 5.87 14.85 -10.43
C VAL A 145 6.77 16.03 -10.13
N ASN A 146 7.82 16.22 -10.94
CA ASN A 146 8.72 17.36 -10.84
C ASN A 146 9.47 17.56 -12.16
N PRO A 147 10.26 18.65 -12.33
CA PRO A 147 11.00 18.89 -13.57
C PRO A 147 11.98 17.76 -13.96
N THR A 148 12.43 16.95 -12.99
CA THR A 148 13.28 15.78 -13.24
C THR A 148 12.51 14.50 -13.61
N CYS A 149 11.18 14.52 -13.47
CA CYS A 149 10.25 13.44 -13.78
C CYS A 149 9.10 14.00 -14.66
N PRO A 150 9.37 14.39 -15.92
CA PRO A 150 8.44 15.10 -16.80
C PRO A 150 7.41 14.16 -17.47
N GLU A 151 7.04 13.06 -16.78
CA GLU A 151 6.13 12.04 -17.30
C GLU A 151 4.69 12.55 -17.41
N LEU A 152 4.29 13.50 -16.56
CA LEU A 152 2.99 14.16 -16.60
C LEU A 152 3.05 15.36 -17.53
N LYS A 153 2.25 15.32 -18.59
CA LYS A 153 2.08 16.43 -19.54
C LYS A 153 0.62 16.79 -19.66
N VAL A 154 0.36 18.10 -19.71
CA VAL A 154 -0.99 18.63 -19.89
C VAL A 154 -0.97 19.68 -20.97
N THR A 155 -1.97 19.63 -21.85
CA THR A 155 -2.28 20.69 -22.81
C THR A 155 -3.68 21.23 -22.56
N MET A 156 -3.87 22.51 -22.85
CA MET A 156 -5.17 23.19 -22.88
C MET A 156 -5.30 23.85 -24.24
N ASP A 157 -6.31 23.46 -25.02
CA ASP A 157 -6.55 23.93 -26.39
C ASP A 157 -5.29 23.83 -27.28
N GLY A 158 -4.55 22.74 -27.13
CA GLY A 158 -3.29 22.46 -27.84
C GLY A 158 -2.03 23.14 -27.27
N SER A 159 -2.19 24.06 -26.31
CA SER A 159 -1.07 24.76 -25.66
C SER A 159 -0.61 24.03 -24.40
N ALA A 160 0.69 23.79 -24.26
CA ALA A 160 1.23 23.08 -23.09
C ALA A 160 1.12 23.93 -21.80
N LEU A 161 0.64 23.33 -20.71
CA LEU A 161 0.61 23.96 -19.39
C LEU A 161 1.96 23.76 -18.68
N ALA A 162 2.77 24.82 -18.62
CA ALA A 162 4.13 24.80 -18.07
C ALA A 162 4.23 25.29 -16.61
N GLY A 163 3.16 25.14 -15.82
CA GLY A 163 3.12 25.56 -14.42
C GLY A 163 3.83 24.59 -13.46
N PRO A 164 4.38 25.05 -12.32
CA PRO A 164 4.98 24.15 -11.34
C PRO A 164 3.89 23.28 -10.70
N TRP A 165 4.09 21.96 -10.76
CA TRP A 165 3.25 20.99 -10.06
C TRP A 165 3.44 21.08 -8.55
N ARG A 166 2.33 21.01 -7.81
CA ARG A 166 2.31 20.95 -6.35
C ARG A 166 1.63 19.66 -5.90
N SER A 167 2.22 18.98 -4.92
CA SER A 167 1.55 17.85 -4.29
C SER A 167 0.30 18.34 -3.55
N GLY A 168 -0.80 17.59 -3.64
CA GLY A 168 -2.04 17.87 -2.92
C GLY A 168 -1.90 17.88 -1.40
N GLU A 169 -0.85 17.22 -0.88
CA GLU A 169 -0.51 17.26 0.55
C GLU A 169 0.40 18.43 0.94
N GLY A 170 0.86 19.23 -0.04
CA GLY A 170 1.80 20.33 0.17
C GLY A 170 3.23 19.90 0.50
N ARG A 171 3.57 18.61 0.38
CA ARG A 171 4.90 18.06 0.71
C ARG A 171 5.63 17.53 -0.53
N PRO A 172 6.97 17.64 -0.63
CA PRO A 172 7.75 17.18 -1.78
C PRO A 172 8.01 15.66 -1.76
N ARG A 173 6.97 14.86 -1.52
CA ARG A 173 7.00 13.39 -1.48
C ARG A 173 6.08 12.80 -2.55
N PRO A 174 6.23 11.51 -2.92
CA PRO A 174 5.25 10.85 -3.77
C PRO A 174 3.85 10.99 -3.19
N GLY A 175 2.88 11.32 -4.03
CA GLY A 175 1.50 11.55 -3.63
C GLY A 175 0.54 11.16 -4.75
N HIS A 176 -0.72 10.96 -4.39
CA HIS A 176 -1.78 10.61 -5.35
C HIS A 176 -2.24 11.82 -6.15
N THR A 177 -2.37 12.98 -5.52
CA THR A 177 -2.94 14.18 -6.16
C THR A 177 -1.86 15.20 -6.46
N TRP A 178 -1.85 15.70 -7.68
CA TRP A 178 -0.95 16.75 -8.15
C TRP A 178 -1.76 17.89 -8.75
N LEU A 179 -1.43 19.11 -8.37
CA LEU A 179 -2.15 20.32 -8.71
C LEU A 179 -1.28 21.21 -9.57
N CYS A 180 -1.85 21.83 -10.59
CA CYS A 180 -1.23 22.95 -11.30
C CYS A 180 -2.22 24.11 -11.44
N ALA A 181 -1.69 25.32 -11.52
CA ALA A 181 -2.51 26.49 -11.83
C ALA A 181 -3.00 26.39 -13.28
N LEU A 182 -4.28 26.67 -13.47
CA LEU A 182 -4.92 26.78 -14.77
C LEU A 182 -4.86 28.26 -15.21
N PRO A 183 -4.45 28.57 -16.46
CA PRO A 183 -4.72 29.88 -17.03
C PRO A 183 -6.24 30.11 -17.03
N ALA A 184 -6.68 31.36 -16.88
CA ALA A 184 -8.11 31.67 -16.84
C ALA A 184 -8.84 31.03 -18.04
N PRO A 185 -9.71 30.03 -17.81
CA PRO A 185 -10.34 29.32 -18.90
C PRO A 185 -11.32 30.24 -19.62
N PRO A 186 -11.47 30.12 -20.96
CA PRO A 186 -12.40 30.94 -21.73
C PRO A 186 -13.82 30.87 -21.16
N THR A 187 -14.50 32.02 -21.12
CA THR A 187 -15.89 32.12 -20.64
C THR A 187 -16.90 31.77 -21.72
N ASP A 188 -16.57 32.07 -22.98
CA ASP A 188 -17.51 32.06 -24.10
C ASP A 188 -17.32 30.84 -25.03
N SER A 189 -16.25 30.06 -24.83
CA SER A 189 -15.97 28.83 -25.57
C SER A 189 -15.58 27.69 -24.63
N PRO A 190 -15.81 26.42 -25.01
CA PRO A 190 -15.29 25.29 -24.26
C PRO A 190 -13.77 25.35 -24.15
N ALA A 191 -13.24 24.92 -23.01
CA ALA A 191 -11.81 24.70 -22.82
C ALA A 191 -11.53 23.19 -22.83
N HIS A 192 -10.66 22.73 -23.73
CA HIS A 192 -10.33 21.33 -23.88
C HIS A 192 -8.97 21.04 -23.24
N LEU A 193 -8.97 20.20 -22.21
CA LEU A 193 -7.77 19.76 -21.53
C LEU A 193 -7.45 18.31 -21.90
N GLU A 194 -6.17 18.05 -22.11
CA GLU A 194 -5.65 16.72 -22.38
C GLU A 194 -4.48 16.41 -21.43
N VAL A 195 -4.59 15.30 -20.71
CA VAL A 195 -3.60 14.85 -19.73
C VAL A 195 -3.00 13.53 -20.18
N THR A 196 -1.67 13.47 -20.24
CA THR A 196 -0.92 12.25 -20.58
C THR A 196 0.09 11.92 -19.49
N TRP A 197 0.26 10.64 -19.20
CA TRP A 197 1.22 10.13 -18.22
C TRP A 197 2.07 9.03 -18.82
N ALA A 198 3.40 9.20 -18.80
CA ALA A 198 4.36 8.16 -19.21
C ALA A 198 4.08 7.51 -20.58
N GLY A 199 3.54 8.28 -21.53
CA GLY A 199 3.18 7.80 -22.88
C GLY A 199 1.86 7.01 -22.95
N SER A 200 1.05 7.01 -21.90
CA SER A 200 -0.30 6.45 -21.92
C SER A 200 -1.21 7.19 -22.90
N ALA A 201 -2.32 6.55 -23.27
CA ALA A 201 -3.40 7.23 -23.97
C ALA A 201 -3.86 8.47 -23.19
N PRO A 202 -4.19 9.57 -23.88
CA PRO A 202 -4.60 10.80 -23.24
C PRO A 202 -5.94 10.70 -22.53
N ARG A 203 -6.09 11.43 -21.43
CA ARG A 203 -7.34 11.64 -20.70
C ARG A 203 -7.83 13.05 -21.01
N GLN A 204 -9.04 13.15 -21.54
CA GLN A 204 -9.61 14.40 -22.00
C GLN A 204 -10.71 14.88 -21.05
N VAL A 205 -10.73 16.17 -20.78
CA VAL A 205 -11.78 16.86 -20.03
C VAL A 205 -12.16 18.11 -20.80
N THR A 206 -13.45 18.36 -20.96
CA THR A 206 -13.95 19.60 -21.57
C THR A 206 -14.71 20.38 -20.50
N LEU A 207 -14.27 21.60 -20.23
CA LEU A 207 -14.97 22.55 -19.37
C LEU A 207 -15.86 23.42 -20.27
N LEU A 208 -17.18 23.32 -20.15
CA LEU A 208 -18.09 24.10 -20.98
C LEU A 208 -18.20 25.56 -20.50
N PRO A 209 -18.65 26.47 -21.37
CA PRO A 209 -19.03 27.83 -21.00
C PRO A 209 -20.04 27.83 -19.84
N GLY A 210 -19.75 28.58 -18.77
CA GLY A 210 -20.62 28.71 -17.60
C GLY A 210 -20.56 27.58 -16.57
N GLU A 211 -19.88 26.47 -16.87
CA GLU A 211 -19.63 25.42 -15.87
C GLU A 211 -18.52 25.84 -14.90
N ALA A 212 -18.74 25.61 -13.60
CA ALA A 212 -17.76 25.87 -12.55
C ALA A 212 -16.65 24.81 -12.51
N GLU A 213 -16.99 23.56 -12.83
CA GLU A 213 -16.05 22.44 -12.79
C GLU A 213 -16.36 21.42 -13.89
N ALA A 214 -15.33 20.68 -14.28
CA ALA A 214 -15.46 19.54 -15.19
C ALA A 214 -14.44 18.47 -14.82
N TRP A 215 -14.77 17.19 -15.00
CA TRP A 215 -13.85 16.12 -14.65
C TRP A 215 -14.00 14.90 -15.55
N TRP A 216 -12.92 14.14 -15.61
CA TRP A 216 -12.88 12.77 -16.08
C TRP A 216 -12.47 11.88 -14.91
N GLN A 217 -13.15 10.76 -14.74
CA GLN A 217 -12.80 9.77 -13.72
C GLN A 217 -12.86 8.37 -14.32
N GLU A 218 -11.84 7.59 -14.02
CA GLU A 218 -11.81 6.17 -14.34
C GLU A 218 -12.86 5.43 -13.51
N PRO A 219 -13.70 4.59 -14.12
CA PRO A 219 -14.61 3.72 -13.39
C PRO A 219 -13.87 2.89 -12.34
N ILE A 220 -14.46 2.79 -11.15
CA ILE A 220 -13.87 2.02 -10.06
C ILE A 220 -14.03 0.54 -10.35
N VAL A 221 -12.90 -0.17 -10.41
CA VAL A 221 -12.89 -1.63 -10.48
C VAL A 221 -12.82 -2.17 -9.05
N GLU A 222 -13.88 -2.83 -8.58
CA GLU A 222 -14.01 -3.19 -7.15
C GLU A 222 -12.82 -4.00 -6.61
N ARG A 223 -12.34 -4.98 -7.40
CA ARG A 223 -11.20 -5.84 -7.03
C ARG A 223 -9.89 -5.06 -6.80
N GLU A 224 -9.73 -3.89 -7.42
CA GLU A 224 -8.53 -3.05 -7.27
C GLU A 224 -8.59 -2.14 -6.05
N LEU A 225 -9.74 -2.04 -5.37
CA LEU A 225 -9.91 -1.10 -4.28
C LEU A 225 -9.29 -1.63 -2.99
N PHE A 226 -9.64 -2.87 -2.61
CA PHE A 226 -9.27 -3.40 -1.32
C PHE A 226 -7.84 -3.97 -1.29
N TRP A 227 -7.52 -4.84 -2.24
CA TRP A 227 -6.22 -5.51 -2.34
C TRP A 227 -5.66 -5.43 -3.78
N PRO A 228 -5.29 -4.23 -4.25
CA PRO A 228 -4.82 -4.01 -5.62
C PRO A 228 -3.58 -4.82 -5.98
N GLU A 229 -2.79 -5.22 -4.99
CA GLU A 229 -1.59 -6.01 -5.18
C GLU A 229 -1.88 -7.46 -5.59
N LEU A 230 -3.11 -7.98 -5.38
CA LEU A 230 -3.55 -9.33 -5.75
C LEU A 230 -3.36 -9.66 -7.26
N GLY A 231 -3.03 -8.63 -8.05
CA GLY A 231 -2.43 -8.77 -9.36
C GLY A 231 -3.38 -9.40 -10.37
N VAL A 232 -2.83 -10.26 -11.23
CA VAL A 232 -3.59 -11.00 -12.26
C VAL A 232 -4.05 -12.38 -11.79
N ALA A 233 -4.13 -12.62 -10.47
CA ALA A 233 -4.62 -13.89 -9.95
C ALA A 233 -6.02 -14.18 -10.51
N GLU A 234 -6.21 -15.39 -11.01
CA GLU A 234 -7.48 -15.81 -11.58
C GLU A 234 -8.54 -15.88 -10.47
N ALA A 235 -9.75 -15.39 -10.76
CA ALA A 235 -10.83 -15.37 -9.79
C ALA A 235 -11.13 -16.77 -9.22
N GLN A 236 -10.98 -17.81 -10.04
CA GLN A 236 -11.16 -19.19 -9.62
C GLN A 236 -10.14 -19.61 -8.55
N VAL A 237 -8.85 -19.30 -8.74
CA VAL A 237 -7.80 -19.62 -7.76
C VAL A 237 -8.10 -18.95 -6.42
N LEU A 238 -8.52 -17.69 -6.44
CA LEU A 238 -8.88 -16.97 -5.21
C LEU A 238 -10.11 -17.57 -4.53
N GLN A 239 -11.11 -18.01 -5.30
CA GLN A 239 -12.29 -18.70 -4.76
C GLN A 239 -11.93 -20.05 -4.14
N GLU A 240 -11.02 -20.81 -4.75
CA GLU A 240 -10.49 -22.05 -4.15
C GLU A 240 -9.80 -21.76 -2.81
N GLN A 241 -8.98 -20.71 -2.74
CA GLN A 241 -8.36 -20.29 -1.47
C GLN A 241 -9.39 -19.85 -0.40
N VAL A 242 -10.51 -19.25 -0.80
CA VAL A 242 -11.62 -18.95 0.12
C VAL A 242 -12.18 -20.24 0.72
N GLN A 243 -12.41 -21.28 -0.08
CA GLN A 243 -12.93 -22.56 0.44
C GLN A 243 -11.94 -23.23 1.38
N VAL A 244 -10.66 -23.28 0.99
CA VAL A 244 -9.58 -23.81 1.83
C VAL A 244 -9.52 -23.09 3.18
N CYS A 245 -9.68 -21.76 3.20
CA CYS A 245 -9.71 -21.01 4.46
C CYS A 245 -10.96 -21.32 5.29
N ARG A 246 -12.14 -21.47 4.67
CA ARG A 246 -13.37 -21.82 5.40
C ARG A 246 -13.26 -23.20 6.05
N GLU A 247 -12.79 -24.20 5.32
CA GLU A 247 -12.52 -25.54 5.86
C GLU A 247 -11.56 -25.50 7.04
N LEU A 248 -10.48 -24.71 6.94
CA LEU A 248 -9.54 -24.58 8.05
C LEU A 248 -10.17 -23.89 9.28
N LEU A 249 -11.04 -22.90 9.10
CA LEU A 249 -11.72 -22.24 10.22
C LEU A 249 -12.76 -23.13 10.90
N GLU A 250 -13.30 -24.15 10.23
CA GLU A 250 -14.13 -25.16 10.88
C GLU A 250 -13.33 -25.98 11.90
N LEU A 251 -12.07 -26.27 11.58
CA LEU A 251 -11.15 -27.00 12.46
C LEU A 251 -10.51 -26.09 13.52
N GLU A 252 -10.12 -24.88 13.11
CA GLU A 252 -9.29 -23.95 13.89
C GLU A 252 -9.88 -22.53 13.87
N PRO A 253 -10.99 -22.29 14.60
CA PRO A 253 -11.77 -21.05 14.50
C PRO A 253 -11.02 -19.76 14.89
N GLN A 254 -9.94 -19.90 15.66
CA GLN A 254 -9.11 -18.78 16.12
C GLN A 254 -7.82 -18.62 15.32
N SER A 255 -7.69 -19.31 14.17
CA SER A 255 -6.53 -19.17 13.29
C SER A 255 -6.42 -17.74 12.75
N ARG A 256 -5.55 -16.94 13.39
CA ARG A 256 -5.34 -15.52 13.06
C ARG A 256 -4.96 -15.30 11.61
N GLY A 257 -4.07 -16.16 11.08
CA GLY A 257 -3.62 -16.09 9.70
C GLY A 257 -4.73 -16.40 8.70
N CYS A 258 -5.59 -17.36 9.04
CA CYS A 258 -6.74 -17.74 8.23
C CYS A 258 -7.83 -16.67 8.25
N LEU A 259 -8.24 -16.18 9.44
CA LEU A 259 -9.22 -15.10 9.59
C LEU A 259 -8.83 -13.85 8.79
N LEU A 260 -7.57 -13.43 8.89
CA LEU A 260 -7.06 -12.30 8.10
C LEU A 260 -7.12 -12.61 6.60
N THR A 261 -6.58 -13.76 6.18
CA THR A 261 -6.49 -14.09 4.75
C THR A 261 -7.87 -14.23 4.10
N LEU A 262 -8.82 -14.87 4.78
CA LEU A 262 -10.20 -14.99 4.33
C LEU A 262 -10.89 -13.63 4.21
N ALA A 263 -10.76 -12.76 5.23
CA ALA A 263 -11.29 -11.40 5.16
C ALA A 263 -10.73 -10.61 3.97
N LEU A 264 -9.42 -10.73 3.70
CA LEU A 264 -8.79 -10.06 2.56
C LEU A 264 -9.26 -10.63 1.20
N LEU A 265 -9.40 -11.95 1.09
CA LEU A 265 -9.89 -12.61 -0.14
C LEU A 265 -11.34 -12.25 -0.44
N LEU A 266 -12.23 -12.30 0.56
CA LEU A 266 -13.63 -11.91 0.40
C LEU A 266 -13.75 -10.45 -0.02
N ALA A 267 -12.98 -9.56 0.61
CA ALA A 267 -12.98 -8.15 0.26
C ALA A 267 -12.42 -7.85 -1.15
N ALA A 268 -11.59 -8.73 -1.70
CA ALA A 268 -11.09 -8.62 -3.07
C ALA A 268 -12.04 -9.23 -4.12
N LEU A 269 -12.78 -10.28 -3.77
CA LEU A 269 -13.66 -11.01 -4.69
C LEU A 269 -15.08 -10.45 -4.75
N ASP A 270 -15.69 -10.24 -3.58
CA ASP A 270 -17.07 -9.77 -3.44
C ASP A 270 -17.21 -8.97 -2.13
N PRO A 271 -16.68 -7.74 -2.09
CA PRO A 271 -16.71 -6.93 -0.87
C PRO A 271 -18.14 -6.64 -0.40
N ARG A 272 -19.10 -6.45 -1.33
CA ARG A 272 -20.49 -6.12 -1.00
C ARG A 272 -21.23 -7.34 -0.45
N GLY A 273 -21.18 -8.48 -1.13
CA GLY A 273 -21.85 -9.71 -0.70
C GLY A 273 -21.21 -10.33 0.54
N GLY A 274 -19.87 -10.26 0.65
CA GLY A 274 -19.11 -10.74 1.79
C GLY A 274 -19.08 -9.80 3.00
N ALA A 275 -19.74 -8.64 2.96
CA ALA A 275 -19.51 -7.57 3.94
C ALA A 275 -19.80 -7.95 5.38
N ARG A 276 -20.81 -8.80 5.62
CA ARG A 276 -21.10 -9.30 6.97
C ARG A 276 -20.02 -10.27 7.43
N GLU A 277 -19.71 -11.26 6.61
CA GLU A 277 -18.69 -12.28 6.90
C GLU A 277 -17.31 -11.64 7.16
N ILE A 278 -16.92 -10.63 6.39
CA ILE A 278 -15.67 -9.89 6.61
C ILE A 278 -15.65 -9.21 7.97
N ARG A 279 -16.74 -8.55 8.39
CA ARG A 279 -16.81 -7.91 9.72
C ARG A 279 -16.71 -8.93 10.84
N ASP A 280 -17.42 -10.04 10.72
CA ASP A 280 -17.42 -11.13 11.71
C ASP A 280 -16.00 -11.73 11.86
N HIS A 281 -15.29 -11.92 10.74
CA HIS A 281 -13.90 -12.40 10.74
C HIS A 281 -12.92 -11.38 11.33
N LEU A 282 -13.07 -10.08 11.03
CA LEU A 282 -12.23 -9.04 11.63
C LEU A 282 -12.47 -8.90 13.13
N GLU A 283 -13.71 -9.04 13.60
CA GLU A 283 -14.02 -9.06 15.02
C GLU A 283 -13.40 -10.27 15.72
N SER A 284 -13.54 -11.46 15.11
CA SER A 284 -12.92 -12.70 15.61
C SER A 284 -11.39 -12.60 15.64
N LEU A 285 -10.79 -11.99 14.61
CA LEU A 285 -9.34 -11.76 14.55
C LEU A 285 -8.88 -10.80 15.65
N ARG A 286 -9.64 -9.74 15.92
CA ARG A 286 -9.35 -8.80 17.01
C ARG A 286 -9.41 -9.49 18.37
N ALA A 287 -10.33 -10.43 18.58
CA ALA A 287 -10.42 -11.23 19.79
C ALA A 287 -9.26 -12.24 19.92
N ALA A 288 -8.89 -12.90 18.82
CA ALA A 288 -7.79 -13.85 18.77
C ALA A 288 -6.39 -13.21 18.83
N ASP A 289 -6.26 -11.92 18.49
CA ASP A 289 -4.99 -11.17 18.56
C ASP A 289 -5.14 -9.75 19.14
N PRO A 290 -5.34 -9.63 20.47
CA PRO A 290 -5.56 -8.33 21.12
C PRO A 290 -4.37 -7.36 20.95
N LEU A 291 -3.15 -7.88 20.86
CA LEU A 291 -1.92 -7.10 20.69
C LEU A 291 -1.88 -6.39 19.32
N ARG A 292 -2.57 -6.93 18.31
CA ARG A 292 -2.69 -6.34 16.97
C ARG A 292 -4.06 -5.70 16.71
N SER A 293 -4.85 -5.42 17.74
CA SER A 293 -6.15 -4.75 17.61
C SER A 293 -6.09 -3.43 16.82
N GLY A 294 -4.99 -2.67 16.93
CA GLY A 294 -4.77 -1.47 16.12
C GLY A 294 -4.68 -1.75 14.62
N PHE A 295 -3.91 -2.77 14.23
CA PHE A 295 -3.81 -3.21 12.84
C PHE A 295 -5.17 -3.69 12.32
N VAL A 296 -5.92 -4.47 13.09
CA VAL A 296 -7.24 -4.96 12.68
C VAL A 296 -8.22 -3.80 12.47
N ALA A 297 -8.18 -2.78 13.34
CA ALA A 297 -8.99 -1.58 13.20
C ALA A 297 -8.63 -0.75 11.96
N ASP A 298 -7.36 -0.73 11.55
CA ASP A 298 -6.92 -0.08 10.31
C ASP A 298 -7.42 -0.85 9.07
N VAL A 299 -7.36 -2.19 9.10
CA VAL A 299 -7.95 -3.05 8.04
C VAL A 299 -9.46 -2.84 7.95
N GLN A 300 -10.16 -2.76 9.09
CA GLN A 300 -11.59 -2.45 9.14
C GLN A 300 -11.89 -1.06 8.58
N SER A 301 -11.07 -0.06 8.90
CA SER A 301 -11.22 1.31 8.38
C SER A 301 -11.11 1.33 6.85
N ARG A 302 -10.12 0.61 6.32
CA ARG A 302 -9.95 0.42 4.87
C ARG A 302 -11.16 -0.30 4.27
N PHE A 303 -11.68 -1.34 4.91
CA PHE A 303 -12.82 -2.08 4.39
C PHE A 303 -14.10 -1.23 4.31
N GLU A 304 -14.46 -0.52 5.38
CA GLU A 304 -15.64 0.33 5.41
C GLU A 304 -15.53 1.51 4.43
N ALA A 305 -14.34 2.10 4.29
CA ALA A 305 -14.06 3.11 3.29
C ALA A 305 -14.23 2.59 1.86
N ALA A 306 -13.72 1.38 1.58
CA ALA A 306 -13.90 0.74 0.28
C ALA A 306 -15.39 0.54 -0.04
N LEU A 307 -16.18 -0.02 0.88
CA LEU A 307 -17.62 -0.21 0.70
C LEU A 307 -18.36 1.11 0.44
N ALA A 308 -18.01 2.16 1.17
CA ALA A 308 -18.62 3.47 0.99
C ALA A 308 -18.30 4.05 -0.39
N VAL A 309 -17.06 3.94 -0.84
CA VAL A 309 -16.63 4.38 -2.19
C VAL A 309 -17.36 3.61 -3.28
N LEU A 310 -17.56 2.30 -3.11
CA LEU A 310 -18.31 1.47 -4.07
C LEU A 310 -19.80 1.83 -4.15
N GLY A 311 -20.38 2.31 -3.06
CA GLY A 311 -21.77 2.80 -2.99
C GLY A 311 -21.92 4.30 -3.18
N ALA A 312 -20.84 5.05 -3.44
CA ALA A 312 -20.87 6.49 -3.43
C ALA A 312 -21.52 7.05 -4.70
N GLY A 313 -22.56 7.86 -4.50
CA GLY A 313 -23.01 8.84 -5.50
C GLY A 313 -22.33 10.18 -5.24
N GLU A 314 -23.09 11.28 -5.30
CA GLU A 314 -22.57 12.62 -4.95
C GLU A 314 -22.20 12.78 -3.46
N GLY A 315 -22.75 11.93 -2.59
CA GLY A 315 -22.47 11.91 -1.15
C GLY A 315 -21.89 10.57 -0.70
N LEU A 316 -20.92 10.65 0.22
CA LEU A 316 -20.26 9.50 0.83
C LEU A 316 -20.37 9.62 2.36
N SER A 317 -21.09 8.69 2.99
CA SER A 317 -21.20 8.63 4.46
C SER A 317 -20.34 7.51 5.02
N LEU A 318 -19.48 7.89 5.97
CA LEU A 318 -18.66 7.00 6.80
C LEU A 318 -18.99 7.17 8.28
N ALA A 319 -20.21 7.59 8.59
CA ALA A 319 -20.62 7.84 9.96
C ALA A 319 -20.61 6.56 10.81
N ASN A 320 -20.10 6.64 12.04
CA ASN A 320 -20.14 5.58 13.04
C ASN A 320 -19.53 4.24 12.58
N LYS A 321 -18.44 4.30 11.81
CA LYS A 321 -17.75 3.13 11.28
C LYS A 321 -16.51 2.72 12.08
N GLY A 322 -16.20 3.44 13.16
CA GLY A 322 -15.01 3.19 13.98
C GLY A 322 -13.70 3.49 13.23
N LEU A 323 -13.73 4.39 12.24
CA LEU A 323 -12.56 4.69 11.42
C LEU A 323 -11.42 5.31 12.23
N ARG A 324 -10.20 4.86 12.00
CA ARG A 324 -8.96 5.46 12.55
C ARG A 324 -8.17 6.26 11.53
N SER A 325 -8.43 6.02 10.25
CA SER A 325 -7.91 6.77 9.11
C SER A 325 -8.96 6.87 8.02
N VAL A 326 -8.77 7.78 7.06
CA VAL A 326 -9.61 7.90 5.86
C VAL A 326 -8.77 7.51 4.63
N PRO A 327 -8.77 6.22 4.24
CA PRO A 327 -8.07 5.77 3.06
C PRO A 327 -8.85 6.08 1.78
N PHE A 328 -8.23 5.84 0.62
CA PHE A 328 -8.85 5.97 -0.71
C PHE A 328 -9.30 7.37 -1.09
N LEU A 329 -8.67 8.42 -0.55
CA LEU A 329 -8.99 9.80 -0.91
C LEU A 329 -8.85 10.03 -2.43
N GLU A 330 -7.91 9.34 -3.07
CA GLU A 330 -7.73 9.36 -4.53
C GLU A 330 -8.93 8.83 -5.32
N ARG A 331 -9.83 8.07 -4.68
CA ARG A 331 -11.10 7.58 -5.25
C ARG A 331 -12.31 8.45 -4.89
N MET A 332 -12.12 9.48 -4.07
CA MET A 332 -13.18 10.37 -3.59
C MET A 332 -13.20 11.73 -4.32
N ALA A 333 -12.55 11.84 -5.48
CA ALA A 333 -12.37 13.09 -6.21
C ALA A 333 -13.68 13.79 -6.60
N ALA A 334 -14.70 13.03 -6.98
CA ALA A 334 -16.02 13.53 -7.36
C ALA A 334 -17.00 13.66 -6.17
N VAL A 335 -16.59 13.28 -4.96
CA VAL A 335 -17.46 13.36 -3.78
C VAL A 335 -17.64 14.82 -3.40
N SER A 336 -18.90 15.28 -3.32
CA SER A 336 -19.21 16.65 -2.91
C SER A 336 -19.56 16.77 -1.43
N ARG A 337 -19.99 15.67 -0.80
CA ARG A 337 -20.32 15.61 0.62
C ARG A 337 -19.68 14.39 1.27
N LEU A 338 -18.88 14.62 2.32
CA LEU A 338 -18.19 13.58 3.08
C LEU A 338 -18.57 13.66 4.57
N GLU A 339 -19.22 12.62 5.08
CA GLU A 339 -19.61 12.53 6.49
C GLU A 339 -18.69 11.60 7.27
N LEU A 340 -18.00 12.13 8.28
CA LEU A 340 -17.02 11.38 9.10
C LEU A 340 -17.39 11.29 10.59
N VAL A 341 -18.62 11.67 10.97
CA VAL A 341 -19.05 11.75 12.37
C VAL A 341 -19.02 10.39 13.07
N GLY A 342 -18.70 10.38 14.37
CA GLY A 342 -18.74 9.15 15.18
C GLY A 342 -17.61 8.15 14.90
N ASN A 343 -16.47 8.62 14.40
CA ASN A 343 -15.27 7.80 14.19
C ASN A 343 -14.15 8.12 15.21
N GLU A 344 -13.11 7.29 15.21
CA GLU A 344 -11.92 7.38 16.08
C GLU A 344 -10.75 8.12 15.41
N LEU A 345 -11.03 9.06 14.52
CA LEU A 345 -10.01 9.83 13.78
C LEU A 345 -9.24 10.75 14.74
N ARG A 346 -7.90 10.70 14.65
CA ARG A 346 -7.01 11.59 15.43
C ARG A 346 -6.70 12.90 14.70
N GLU A 347 -6.68 12.85 13.38
CA GLU A 347 -6.39 13.98 12.50
C GLU A 347 -7.08 13.79 11.14
N LEU A 348 -7.29 14.89 10.41
CA LEU A 348 -7.69 14.84 9.02
C LEU A 348 -6.47 14.71 8.12
N PRO A 349 -6.46 13.77 7.16
CA PRO A 349 -5.40 13.68 6.17
C PRO A 349 -5.23 14.99 5.40
N ALA A 350 -3.99 15.46 5.27
CA ALA A 350 -3.69 16.68 4.51
C ALA A 350 -4.21 16.64 3.06
N ALA A 351 -4.23 15.44 2.47
CA ALA A 351 -4.71 15.19 1.11
C ALA A 351 -6.20 15.52 0.89
N LEU A 352 -7.01 15.65 1.95
CA LEU A 352 -8.40 16.13 1.83
C LEU A 352 -8.47 17.52 1.16
N GLY A 353 -7.45 18.37 1.36
CA GLY A 353 -7.38 19.70 0.72
C GLY A 353 -7.18 19.69 -0.77
N ALA A 354 -6.86 18.52 -1.32
CA ALA A 354 -6.70 18.33 -2.74
C ALA A 354 -8.01 17.90 -3.43
N LEU A 355 -9.06 17.54 -2.68
CA LEU A 355 -10.36 17.13 -3.21
C LEU A 355 -11.23 18.37 -3.51
N ARG A 356 -11.24 18.77 -4.78
CA ARG A 356 -11.83 20.04 -5.24
C ARG A 356 -13.35 20.04 -5.28
N SER A 357 -13.98 18.87 -5.42
CA SER A 357 -15.45 18.76 -5.44
C SER A 357 -16.07 18.86 -4.04
N LEU A 358 -15.30 18.68 -2.96
CA LEU A 358 -15.83 18.68 -1.60
C LEU A 358 -16.39 20.05 -1.24
N ARG A 359 -17.66 20.08 -0.85
CA ARG A 359 -18.36 21.27 -0.36
C ARG A 359 -18.47 21.20 1.17
N PRO A 360 -18.50 22.36 1.87
CA PRO A 360 -18.70 22.38 3.32
C PRO A 360 -20.02 21.67 3.71
N LEU A 361 -19.95 20.68 4.60
CA LEU A 361 -21.14 20.19 5.28
C LEU A 361 -21.56 21.21 6.35
N ALA A 362 -22.84 21.54 6.41
CA ALA A 362 -23.44 22.15 7.59
C ALA A 362 -23.53 21.10 8.71
N THR A 363 -22.43 20.79 9.39
CA THR A 363 -22.42 19.90 10.57
C THR A 363 -21.73 20.53 11.77
N PRO A 364 -22.22 20.28 13.00
CA PRO A 364 -21.77 20.93 14.24
C PRO A 364 -20.31 20.57 14.58
N PRO A 365 -19.66 21.32 15.49
CA PRO A 365 -18.21 21.23 15.68
C PRO A 365 -17.78 19.82 16.10
N LEU A 366 -16.74 19.34 15.44
CA LEU A 366 -15.97 18.17 15.86
C LEU A 366 -15.38 18.42 17.26
N SER A 367 -15.20 17.33 18.02
CA SER A 367 -14.73 17.34 19.41
C SER A 367 -13.53 18.27 19.65
N PRO A 368 -13.40 18.89 20.84
CA PRO A 368 -12.44 19.97 21.13
C PRO A 368 -10.94 19.57 21.14
N HIS A 369 -10.60 18.34 20.73
CA HIS A 369 -9.23 17.80 20.76
C HIS A 369 -8.54 17.73 19.38
N TRP A 370 -9.14 18.32 18.34
CA TRP A 370 -8.60 18.24 16.98
C TRP A 370 -7.46 19.24 16.78
N LEU A 371 -6.34 18.77 16.23
CA LEU A 371 -5.26 19.61 15.71
C LEU A 371 -5.73 20.35 14.44
N PRO A 372 -5.16 21.51 14.09
CA PRO A 372 -5.53 22.22 12.86
C PRO A 372 -5.33 21.33 11.63
N GLY A 373 -6.40 21.14 10.86
CA GLY A 373 -6.39 20.39 9.60
C GLY A 373 -5.76 21.18 8.43
N PRO A 374 -5.61 20.56 7.25
CA PRO A 374 -5.12 21.25 6.05
C PRO A 374 -6.00 22.44 5.66
N ALA A 375 -5.41 23.44 4.99
CA ALA A 375 -6.19 24.47 4.33
C ALA A 375 -6.98 23.82 3.18
N LEU A 376 -8.29 23.67 3.37
CA LEU A 376 -9.20 23.14 2.36
C LEU A 376 -9.72 24.34 1.54
N PRO A 377 -9.72 24.28 0.20
CA PRO A 377 -10.03 25.43 -0.67
C PRO A 377 -11.41 26.06 -0.40
N CYS A 378 -12.35 25.30 0.16
CA CYS A 378 -13.70 25.75 0.44
C CYS A 378 -14.00 25.99 1.95
N TRP A 379 -13.02 25.99 2.85
CA TRP A 379 -13.26 25.97 4.31
C TRP A 379 -12.81 27.25 5.02
N ASP A 380 -13.69 28.26 5.08
CA ASP A 380 -13.49 29.46 5.92
C ASP A 380 -14.00 29.33 7.38
N TRP A 381 -14.40 28.13 7.85
CA TRP A 381 -15.10 27.98 9.16
C TRP A 381 -14.37 27.18 10.26
N LEU A 382 -13.07 26.91 10.14
CA LEU A 382 -12.25 26.35 11.24
C LEU A 382 -11.32 27.39 11.88
N ARG A 383 -11.83 28.58 12.24
CA ARG A 383 -11.21 29.34 13.33
C ARG A 383 -11.87 28.91 14.63
N PRO A 384 -11.20 28.14 15.50
CA PRO A 384 -11.65 28.08 16.89
C PRO A 384 -11.57 29.51 17.42
N ARG A 385 -12.68 30.05 17.93
CA ARG A 385 -12.63 31.20 18.82
C ARG A 385 -11.82 30.75 20.05
N TRP A 386 -10.53 31.03 20.01
CA TRP A 386 -9.60 30.85 21.12
C TRP A 386 -10.15 31.61 22.33
N ALA A 387 -10.64 30.90 23.33
CA ALA A 387 -10.72 31.41 24.69
C ALA A 387 -9.39 31.03 25.37
N PRO A 388 -8.59 32.00 25.84
CA PRO A 388 -7.33 31.68 26.49
C PRO A 388 -7.59 30.92 27.80
N PRO A 389 -6.78 29.90 28.15
CA PRO A 389 -6.84 29.29 29.47
C PRO A 389 -6.40 30.28 30.56
N PRO A 390 -6.91 30.17 31.80
CA PRO A 390 -6.44 31.00 32.91
C PRO A 390 -4.97 30.69 33.21
N ALA A 391 -4.22 31.74 33.58
CA ALA A 391 -2.77 31.76 33.70
C ALA A 391 -2.18 30.59 34.53
N ALA A 392 -1.12 29.97 34.00
CA ALA A 392 -0.28 29.01 34.73
C ALA A 392 0.79 29.74 35.57
N PRO A 393 1.19 29.22 36.75
CA PRO A 393 2.44 29.60 37.41
C PRO A 393 3.63 28.77 36.87
N PRO A 394 4.88 29.16 37.19
CA PRO A 394 6.02 29.04 36.27
C PRO A 394 6.89 27.77 36.42
N THR A 395 7.34 27.26 35.24
CA THR A 395 8.69 26.80 34.78
C THR A 395 9.62 26.00 35.75
N TRP A 396 10.44 24.97 35.43
CA TRP A 396 11.30 24.44 34.32
C TRP A 396 11.65 22.95 34.67
N PRO A 397 12.57 22.18 34.00
CA PRO A 397 13.17 22.28 32.66
C PRO A 397 13.02 21.01 31.78
N SER A 398 13.38 21.23 30.52
CA SER A 398 13.66 20.34 29.38
C SER A 398 14.30 18.97 29.61
N SER A 399 13.80 17.98 28.86
CA SER A 399 14.60 17.05 28.04
C SER A 399 13.74 16.38 26.95
N SER A 400 14.27 16.39 25.72
CA SER A 400 13.71 15.85 24.46
C SER A 400 13.81 14.30 24.37
N PRO A 401 13.46 13.62 23.25
CA PRO A 401 12.71 14.02 22.04
C PRO A 401 11.59 13.05 21.59
N VAL A 402 10.63 13.62 20.84
CA VAL A 402 10.02 13.14 19.58
C VAL A 402 9.70 11.63 19.46
N SER A 403 8.42 11.26 19.63
CA SER A 403 7.86 10.05 19.04
C SER A 403 7.47 10.31 17.58
N THR A 404 8.23 9.76 16.64
CA THR A 404 7.89 9.71 15.22
C THR A 404 6.69 8.78 15.00
N SER A 405 5.58 9.31 14.47
CA SER A 405 4.46 8.49 13.97
C SER A 405 4.88 7.81 12.67
N LEU A 406 4.91 6.48 12.67
CA LEU A 406 5.16 5.66 11.48
C LEU A 406 3.91 5.65 10.59
N SER A 407 4.06 6.17 9.38
CA SER A 407 3.12 6.03 8.26
C SER A 407 2.96 4.56 7.90
N ALA A 408 1.72 4.12 7.72
CA ALA A 408 1.38 2.73 7.42
C ALA A 408 1.68 2.35 5.95
N ASP A 409 2.87 1.80 5.73
CA ASP A 409 3.23 0.91 4.60
C ASP A 409 3.36 -0.54 5.11
N TRP A 410 2.38 -1.04 5.87
CA TRP A 410 2.52 -2.29 6.66
C TRP A 410 1.68 -3.49 6.19
N LEU A 411 1.18 -3.50 4.96
CA LEU A 411 0.69 -4.76 4.34
C LEU A 411 1.81 -5.55 3.62
N LEU A 412 3.02 -5.01 3.56
CA LEU A 412 4.22 -5.64 2.99
C LEU A 412 5.42 -5.41 3.91
N LEU A 413 5.57 -6.27 4.92
CA LEU A 413 6.89 -6.45 5.56
C LEU A 413 7.81 -7.22 4.60
N GLU A 414 8.73 -6.44 4.03
CA GLU A 414 10.05 -6.81 3.47
C GLU A 414 10.16 -7.41 2.06
N ALA A 415 10.16 -6.54 1.05
CA ALA A 415 10.98 -6.72 -0.15
C ALA A 415 11.46 -5.40 -0.76
N THR A 416 12.11 -4.53 0.03
CA THR A 416 12.89 -3.39 -0.49
C THR A 416 14.38 -3.73 -0.48
N PRO A 417 14.99 -4.14 -1.62
CA PRO A 417 16.43 -4.08 -1.76
C PRO A 417 16.84 -2.64 -2.08
N LEU A 418 17.53 -1.99 -1.14
CA LEU A 418 18.35 -0.81 -1.43
C LEU A 418 19.48 -1.23 -2.38
N CYS A 419 19.28 -1.05 -3.68
CA CYS A 419 20.36 -1.06 -4.67
C CYS A 419 20.32 0.26 -5.44
N ARG A 420 21.01 1.28 -4.92
CA ARG A 420 21.55 2.34 -5.79
C ARG A 420 22.97 1.96 -6.15
N GLY A 421 23.13 1.36 -7.33
CA GLY A 421 24.39 1.37 -8.05
C GLY A 421 24.66 2.80 -8.52
N GLY A 422 25.59 3.47 -7.86
CA GLY A 422 26.15 4.75 -8.30
C GLY A 422 27.65 4.67 -8.08
N HIS A 423 28.38 4.38 -9.16
CA HIS A 423 29.83 4.50 -9.19
C HIS A 423 30.24 5.93 -8.82
N ALA A 424 30.94 6.07 -7.70
CA ALA A 424 31.82 7.21 -7.44
C ALA A 424 33.05 6.69 -6.66
N PRO A 425 34.28 7.10 -7.03
CA PRO A 425 35.51 6.53 -6.50
C PRO A 425 35.75 7.03 -5.07
N PHE A 426 35.91 6.11 -4.13
CA PHE A 426 36.37 6.41 -2.77
C PHE A 426 37.87 6.76 -2.80
N ALA A 427 38.18 8.04 -2.62
CA ALA A 427 39.51 8.49 -2.26
C ALA A 427 39.78 8.16 -0.79
N VAL A 428 40.79 7.31 -0.57
CA VAL A 428 41.31 6.96 0.76
C VAL A 428 41.96 8.20 1.39
N ARG A 429 41.35 8.76 2.44
CA ARG A 429 42.07 9.59 3.42
C ARG A 429 42.45 8.72 4.61
N ARG A 430 43.75 8.50 4.78
CA ARG A 430 44.38 7.93 5.97
C ARG A 430 43.98 8.74 7.20
N GLY A 431 43.32 8.09 8.16
CA GLY A 431 43.04 8.60 9.50
C GLY A 431 43.43 7.53 10.51
N ASN A 432 44.36 7.89 11.40
CA ASN A 432 45.08 7.02 12.33
C ASN A 432 44.19 6.10 13.19
N PHE A 433 44.41 4.79 13.09
CA PHE A 433 44.05 3.83 14.13
C PHE A 433 45.02 3.98 15.32
N ARG A 434 44.52 4.38 16.48
CA ARG A 434 45.20 4.11 17.77
C ARG A 434 44.60 2.85 18.37
N VAL A 435 45.43 1.83 18.42
CA VAL A 435 45.27 0.61 19.22
C VAL A 435 45.16 0.99 20.69
N TRP A 436 44.12 0.52 21.38
CA TRP A 436 44.13 0.39 22.84
C TRP A 436 43.95 -1.08 23.17
N SER A 437 45.07 -1.70 23.53
CA SER A 437 45.18 -3.00 24.17
C SER A 437 44.84 -2.90 25.65
N SER A 438 44.05 -3.87 26.12
CA SER A 438 43.96 -4.46 27.46
C SER A 438 43.95 -3.56 28.70
N ILE A 439 43.01 -3.84 29.61
CA ILE A 439 43.30 -4.14 31.03
C ILE A 439 42.19 -5.07 31.57
N LYS A 440 42.67 -6.27 31.97
CA LYS A 440 42.20 -7.29 32.92
C LYS A 440 40.80 -7.90 32.79
#